data_AF-A0A7W8VDP4-F1
#
_entry.id   AF-A0A7W8VDP4-F1
#
_cell.length_a   1.000
_cell.length_b   1.000
_cell.length_c   1.000
_cell.angle_alpha   90.00
_cell.angle_beta   90.00
_cell.angle_gamma   90.00
#
_symmetry.space_group_name_H-M   'P 1'
#
loop_
_entity.id
_entity.type
_entity.pdbx_description
1 polymer ?
#
loop_
_entity_poly.entity_id
_entity_poly.type
_entity_poly.pdbx_seq_one_letter_code
_entity_poly.pdbx_strand_id
1 'polypeptide(L)'
;MFDAHLHIIDPRFPLAGDQDYRPEPFTVEDYRARTAGLGVTGGAVVAASFQGYGQAHLLAALRELGPSFVGVAQLPADTSDSGLRDLHAAGVRALRFNLFRGMADDIDAQVQLGLRAADLLGWPAEFYLDSRRLPELAPVIAPLPRVSVDHLGLSAEGLPALLDLVGSGARVKATGFGRGDLDVARALRAIADVNPGALMFGTDLPSTRAPRPFRPSDIELLTEALGPEQAERALSRNALDFYGVPTPQSRPPGGLTPGKRWRSVTPGGPGGPPGSAARPGRPPVPAPSAPHRSPCAAI
;
A
#
# COMPACT_ATOMS: atom_id res chain seq x y z
N MET A 1 7.68 -3.92 16.75
CA MET A 1 7.31 -2.91 15.73
C MET A 1 7.00 -3.61 14.41
N PHE A 2 6.20 -2.96 13.56
CA PHE A 2 6.03 -3.31 12.16
C PHE A 2 6.94 -2.41 11.33
N ASP A 3 7.90 -2.98 10.60
CA ASP A 3 8.84 -2.21 9.77
C ASP A 3 8.17 -1.84 8.43
N ALA A 4 7.57 -0.66 8.33
CA ALA A 4 6.74 -0.27 7.18
C ALA A 4 7.54 0.10 5.92
N HIS A 5 8.87 0.00 5.92
CA HIS A 5 9.67 0.23 4.73
C HIS A 5 11.02 -0.46 4.83
N LEU A 6 11.22 -1.51 4.04
CA LEU A 6 12.53 -2.13 3.87
C LEU A 6 12.68 -2.63 2.43
N HIS A 7 13.90 -2.86 2.00
CA HIS A 7 14.22 -3.49 0.72
C HIS A 7 14.99 -4.78 0.95
N ILE A 8 14.74 -5.77 0.09
CA ILE A 8 15.58 -6.98 -0.01
C ILE A 8 16.20 -7.00 -1.39
N ILE A 9 17.52 -7.14 -1.43
CA ILE A 9 18.35 -7.14 -2.62
C ILE A 9 19.03 -8.50 -2.69
N ASP A 10 18.28 -9.45 -3.21
CA ASP A 10 18.72 -10.83 -3.31
C ASP A 10 19.49 -11.04 -4.63
N PRO A 11 20.78 -11.43 -4.57
CA PRO A 11 21.63 -11.55 -5.75
C PRO A 11 21.20 -12.66 -6.71
N ARG A 12 20.26 -13.53 -6.32
CA ARG A 12 19.67 -14.54 -7.21
C ARG A 12 18.79 -13.93 -8.30
N PHE A 13 18.32 -12.70 -8.12
CA PHE A 13 17.43 -12.03 -9.07
C PHE A 13 18.13 -10.88 -9.78
N PRO A 14 17.88 -10.70 -11.10
CA PRO A 14 18.51 -9.63 -11.85
C PRO A 14 18.00 -8.26 -11.39
N LEU A 15 18.87 -7.26 -11.49
CA LEU A 15 18.52 -5.85 -11.33
C LEU A 15 18.23 -5.26 -12.71
N ALA A 16 17.22 -4.39 -12.81
CA ALA A 16 16.81 -3.73 -14.04
C ALA A 16 17.76 -2.61 -14.48
N GLY A 17 18.75 -2.26 -13.64
CA GLY A 17 19.59 -1.07 -13.80
C GLY A 17 18.82 0.21 -13.42
N ASP A 18 19.48 1.14 -12.73
CA ASP A 18 18.85 2.41 -12.32
C ASP A 18 19.93 3.48 -12.11
N GLN A 19 20.02 4.43 -13.06
CA GLN A 19 20.84 5.65 -12.95
C GLN A 19 22.29 5.38 -12.51
N ASP A 20 22.98 4.44 -13.18
CA ASP A 20 24.38 4.05 -12.91
C ASP A 20 24.69 3.56 -11.47
N TYR A 21 23.66 3.28 -10.67
CA TYR A 21 23.81 2.79 -9.31
C TYR A 21 23.48 1.31 -9.25
N ARG A 22 24.44 0.55 -8.71
CA ARG A 22 24.26 -0.86 -8.38
C ARG A 22 24.35 -1.01 -6.87
N PRO A 23 23.26 -1.41 -6.19
CA PRO A 23 23.32 -1.65 -4.76
C PRO A 23 24.09 -2.92 -4.45
N GLU A 24 24.71 -2.95 -3.27
CA GLU A 24 25.24 -4.18 -2.69
C GLU A 24 24.10 -5.13 -2.31
N PRO A 25 24.35 -6.46 -2.33
CA PRO A 25 23.39 -7.44 -1.84
C PRO A 25 22.95 -7.15 -0.40
N PHE A 26 21.67 -7.42 -0.14
CA PHE A 26 21.07 -7.34 1.19
C PHE A 26 19.93 -8.34 1.28
N THR A 27 20.24 -9.52 1.80
CA THR A 27 19.35 -10.68 1.84
C THR A 27 18.37 -10.61 3.02
N VAL A 28 17.44 -11.56 3.06
CA VAL A 28 16.55 -11.74 4.23
C VAL A 28 17.35 -12.09 5.49
N GLU A 29 18.44 -12.85 5.36
CA GLU A 29 19.36 -13.14 6.45
C GLU A 29 20.03 -11.86 6.98
N ASP A 30 20.54 -11.01 6.08
CA ASP A 30 21.12 -9.72 6.45
C ASP A 30 20.10 -8.83 7.16
N TYR A 31 18.87 -8.77 6.65
CA TYR A 31 17.78 -8.02 7.28
C TYR A 31 17.49 -8.52 8.71
N ARG A 32 17.37 -9.84 8.90
CA ARG A 32 17.16 -10.45 10.22
C ARG A 32 18.30 -10.13 11.18
N ALA A 33 19.55 -10.22 10.72
CA ALA A 33 20.72 -9.90 11.52
C ALA A 33 20.74 -8.41 11.91
N ARG A 34 20.45 -7.51 10.96
CA ARG A 34 20.43 -6.05 11.19
C ARG A 34 19.28 -5.56 12.06
N THR A 35 18.18 -6.29 12.11
CA THR A 35 17.00 -5.96 12.93
C THR A 35 16.90 -6.79 14.21
N ALA A 36 17.88 -7.66 14.46
CA ALA A 36 17.99 -8.39 15.71
C ALA A 36 17.99 -7.40 16.89
N GLY A 37 17.10 -7.62 17.85
CA GLY A 37 16.94 -6.76 19.03
C GLY A 37 16.05 -5.53 18.85
N LEU A 38 15.60 -5.20 17.62
CA LEU A 38 14.66 -4.08 17.40
C LEU A 38 13.19 -4.46 17.64
N GLY A 39 12.92 -5.74 17.94
CA GLY A 39 11.56 -6.23 18.17
C GLY A 39 10.67 -6.17 16.93
N VAL A 40 11.22 -6.34 15.73
CA VAL A 40 10.44 -6.44 14.48
C VAL A 40 9.59 -7.70 14.51
N THR A 41 8.28 -7.56 14.33
CA THR A 41 7.32 -8.69 14.29
C THR A 41 6.67 -8.87 12.92
N GLY A 42 6.92 -7.94 11.99
CA GLY A 42 6.40 -7.91 10.63
C GLY A 42 6.92 -6.68 9.89
N GLY A 43 6.57 -6.54 8.62
CA GLY A 43 7.02 -5.38 7.85
C GLY A 43 6.51 -5.35 6.41
N ALA A 44 6.84 -4.28 5.69
CA ALA A 44 6.53 -4.09 4.29
C ALA A 44 7.82 -4.11 3.47
N VAL A 45 7.98 -5.18 2.67
CA VAL A 45 9.06 -5.31 1.69
C VAL A 45 8.67 -4.52 0.46
N VAL A 46 9.39 -3.43 0.21
CA VAL A 46 9.09 -2.48 -0.85
C VAL A 46 9.97 -2.77 -2.07
N ALA A 47 9.37 -2.92 -3.25
CA ALA A 47 10.12 -3.00 -4.49
C ALA A 47 10.92 -1.70 -4.72
N ALA A 48 12.21 -1.84 -4.97
CA ALA A 48 13.10 -0.73 -5.25
C ALA A 48 13.17 -0.42 -6.76
N SER A 49 13.54 0.81 -7.13
CA SER A 49 13.61 1.23 -8.53
C SER A 49 14.56 0.38 -9.37
N PHE A 50 15.70 -0.03 -8.81
CA PHE A 50 16.67 -0.91 -9.49
C PHE A 50 16.18 -2.35 -9.70
N GLN A 51 15.01 -2.73 -9.18
CA GLN A 51 14.33 -4.01 -9.48
C GLN A 51 13.30 -3.89 -10.61
N GLY A 52 13.04 -2.66 -11.07
CA GLY A 52 12.08 -2.37 -12.13
C GLY A 52 10.69 -2.95 -11.81
N TYR A 53 10.12 -3.67 -12.77
CA TYR A 53 8.81 -4.30 -12.65
C TYR A 53 8.85 -5.80 -12.29
N GLY A 54 10.03 -6.37 -12.05
CA GLY A 54 10.17 -7.80 -11.73
C GLY A 54 9.75 -8.12 -10.30
N GLN A 55 8.76 -9.02 -10.12
CA GLN A 55 8.24 -9.35 -8.78
C GLN A 55 8.84 -10.62 -8.15
N ALA A 56 9.65 -11.38 -8.88
CA ALA A 56 10.17 -12.67 -8.40
C ALA A 56 10.99 -12.54 -7.09
N HIS A 57 11.78 -11.48 -6.99
CA HIS A 57 12.56 -11.17 -5.78
C HIS A 57 11.65 -10.88 -4.57
N LEU A 58 10.60 -10.09 -4.77
CA LEU A 58 9.64 -9.70 -3.74
C LEU A 58 8.92 -10.93 -3.20
N LEU A 59 8.39 -11.78 -4.10
CA LEU A 59 7.69 -13.00 -3.71
C LEU A 59 8.62 -14.00 -3.01
N ALA A 60 9.89 -14.08 -3.40
CA ALA A 60 10.88 -14.90 -2.71
C ALA A 60 11.13 -14.39 -1.28
N ALA A 61 11.33 -13.09 -1.10
CA ALA A 61 11.53 -12.48 0.20
C ALA A 61 10.33 -12.70 1.14
N LEU A 62 9.09 -12.53 0.65
CA LEU A 62 7.88 -12.74 1.45
C LEU A 62 7.72 -14.18 1.93
N ARG A 63 8.02 -15.16 1.06
CA ARG A 63 8.00 -16.59 1.46
C ARG A 63 8.98 -16.90 2.57
N GLU A 64 10.15 -16.26 2.56
CA GLU A 64 11.20 -16.50 3.54
C GLU A 64 10.96 -15.75 4.86
N LEU A 65 10.46 -14.51 4.78
CA LEU A 65 10.14 -13.66 5.94
C LEU A 65 8.90 -14.14 6.70
N GLY A 66 7.91 -14.68 5.97
CA GLY A 66 6.69 -15.24 6.54
C GLY A 66 5.49 -14.29 6.53
N PRO A 67 4.33 -14.74 7.05
CA PRO A 67 3.02 -14.13 6.81
C PRO A 67 2.79 -12.79 7.53
N SER A 68 3.69 -12.39 8.44
CA SER A 68 3.64 -11.06 9.06
C SER A 68 4.30 -9.98 8.20
N PHE A 69 4.90 -10.36 7.06
CA PHE A 69 5.44 -9.44 6.08
C PHE A 69 4.53 -9.35 4.86
N VAL A 70 4.43 -8.15 4.31
CA VAL A 70 3.65 -7.85 3.10
C VAL A 70 4.54 -7.25 2.03
N GLY A 71 4.15 -7.43 0.77
CA GLY A 71 4.84 -6.80 -0.36
C GLY A 71 4.21 -5.46 -0.76
N VAL A 72 5.04 -4.53 -1.18
CA VAL A 72 4.64 -3.33 -1.92
C VAL A 72 5.26 -3.40 -3.31
N ALA A 73 4.43 -3.58 -4.33
CA ALA A 73 4.87 -3.87 -5.68
C ALA A 73 4.95 -2.61 -6.55
N GLN A 74 5.97 -2.53 -7.39
CA GLN A 74 6.01 -1.60 -8.52
C GLN A 74 5.66 -2.37 -9.79
N LEU A 75 4.61 -1.96 -10.51
CA LEU A 75 4.03 -2.73 -11.61
C LEU A 75 3.82 -1.86 -12.86
N PRO A 76 3.80 -2.47 -14.06
CA PRO A 76 3.34 -1.80 -15.27
C PRO A 76 1.87 -1.37 -15.15
N ALA A 77 1.50 -0.22 -15.71
CA ALA A 77 0.13 0.32 -15.63
C ALA A 77 -0.93 -0.61 -16.27
N ASP A 78 -0.52 -1.42 -17.24
CA ASP A 78 -1.36 -2.40 -17.95
C ASP A 78 -1.46 -3.76 -17.24
N THR A 79 -0.95 -3.88 -16.01
CA THR A 79 -1.07 -5.11 -15.21
C THR A 79 -2.53 -5.55 -15.12
N SER A 80 -2.79 -6.82 -15.45
CA SER A 80 -4.13 -7.41 -15.45
C SER A 80 -4.69 -7.64 -14.05
N ASP A 81 -6.01 -7.69 -13.93
CA ASP A 81 -6.68 -8.00 -12.66
C ASP A 81 -6.31 -9.38 -12.11
N SER A 82 -6.09 -10.37 -12.98
CA SER A 82 -5.61 -11.69 -12.55
C SER A 82 -4.21 -11.59 -11.97
N GLY A 83 -3.30 -10.84 -12.60
CA GLY A 83 -1.96 -10.59 -12.06
C GLY A 83 -2.00 -9.91 -10.69
N LEU A 84 -2.88 -8.92 -10.50
CA LEU A 84 -3.08 -8.28 -9.19
C LEU A 84 -3.58 -9.28 -8.13
N ARG A 85 -4.54 -10.16 -8.48
CA ARG A 85 -5.04 -11.20 -7.58
C ARG A 85 -3.97 -12.22 -7.22
N ASP A 86 -3.15 -12.63 -8.17
CA ASP A 86 -2.05 -13.57 -7.93
C ASP A 86 -1.01 -12.98 -6.96
N LEU A 87 -0.64 -11.71 -7.15
CA LEU A 87 0.24 -10.99 -6.23
C LEU A 87 -0.40 -10.83 -4.83
N HIS A 88 -1.71 -10.58 -4.76
CA HIS A 88 -2.42 -10.52 -3.49
C HIS A 88 -2.37 -11.87 -2.77
N ALA A 89 -2.62 -12.97 -3.47
CA ALA A 89 -2.52 -14.32 -2.89
C ALA A 89 -1.11 -14.61 -2.37
N ALA A 90 -0.08 -14.04 -2.99
CA ALA A 90 1.31 -14.18 -2.59
C ALA A 90 1.77 -13.20 -1.48
N GLY A 91 0.87 -12.37 -0.94
CA GLY A 91 1.15 -11.48 0.20
C GLY A 91 1.44 -10.02 -0.15
N VAL A 92 1.32 -9.61 -1.42
CA VAL A 92 1.39 -8.19 -1.80
C VAL A 92 0.14 -7.46 -1.33
N ARG A 93 0.29 -6.27 -0.77
CA ARG A 93 -0.80 -5.50 -0.17
C ARG A 93 -0.88 -4.04 -0.64
N ALA A 94 0.07 -3.56 -1.42
CA ALA A 94 0.08 -2.17 -1.89
C ALA A 94 0.86 -2.02 -3.20
N LEU A 95 0.65 -0.89 -3.88
CA LEU A 95 1.44 -0.44 -5.02
C LEU A 95 2.42 0.64 -4.61
N ARG A 96 3.55 0.72 -5.31
CA ARG A 96 4.48 1.85 -5.20
C ARG A 96 4.64 2.56 -6.54
N PHE A 97 4.47 3.88 -6.53
CA PHE A 97 4.72 4.77 -7.65
C PHE A 97 5.93 5.65 -7.34
N ASN A 98 7.00 5.47 -8.11
CA ASN A 98 8.26 6.19 -7.90
C ASN A 98 8.39 7.36 -8.88
N LEU A 99 7.94 8.53 -8.44
CA LEU A 99 7.96 9.79 -9.19
C LEU A 99 9.27 10.57 -8.99
N PHE A 100 10.00 10.30 -7.91
CA PHE A 100 11.28 10.94 -7.63
C PHE A 100 12.42 10.45 -8.54
N ARG A 101 12.36 9.20 -9.00
CA ARG A 101 13.38 8.59 -9.86
C ARG A 101 12.96 8.44 -11.32
N GLY A 102 11.80 8.98 -11.70
CA GLY A 102 11.32 8.94 -13.09
C GLY A 102 10.96 7.53 -13.56
N MET A 103 10.40 6.70 -12.68
CA MET A 103 9.91 5.35 -13.05
C MET A 103 8.40 5.33 -13.35
N ALA A 104 7.73 6.47 -13.19
CA ALA A 104 6.31 6.66 -13.46
C ALA A 104 6.16 7.84 -14.43
N ASP A 105 6.47 7.57 -15.71
CA ASP A 105 6.45 8.55 -16.80
C ASP A 105 5.02 9.03 -17.12
N ASP A 106 4.02 8.20 -16.85
CA ASP A 106 2.60 8.51 -16.98
C ASP A 106 1.91 8.30 -15.62
N ILE A 107 1.76 9.37 -14.86
CA ILE A 107 1.13 9.34 -13.55
C ILE A 107 -0.37 9.02 -13.63
N ASP A 108 -1.05 9.43 -14.70
CA ASP A 108 -2.48 9.18 -14.87
C ASP A 108 -2.74 7.68 -15.04
N ALA A 109 -1.95 7.00 -15.87
CA ALA A 109 -2.02 5.55 -16.03
C ALA A 109 -1.72 4.80 -14.71
N GLN A 110 -0.77 5.29 -13.91
CA GLN A 110 -0.47 4.71 -12.60
C GLN A 110 -1.61 4.93 -11.59
N VAL A 111 -2.23 6.10 -11.59
CA VAL A 111 -3.44 6.35 -10.78
C VAL A 111 -4.58 5.43 -11.19
N GLN A 112 -4.79 5.19 -12.49
CA GLN A 112 -5.81 4.22 -12.95
C GLN A 112 -5.51 2.79 -12.48
N LEU A 113 -4.25 2.35 -12.50
CA LEU A 113 -3.85 1.08 -11.90
C LEU A 113 -4.14 1.07 -10.39
N GLY A 114 -3.81 2.15 -9.69
CA GLY A 114 -4.09 2.32 -8.26
C GLY A 114 -5.56 2.23 -7.91
N LEU A 115 -6.43 2.89 -8.68
CA LEU A 115 -7.89 2.83 -8.52
C LEU A 115 -8.42 1.40 -8.73
N ARG A 116 -7.96 0.72 -9.77
CA ARG A 116 -8.30 -0.70 -10.02
C ARG A 116 -7.87 -1.61 -8.87
N ALA A 117 -6.62 -1.47 -8.40
CA ALA A 117 -6.12 -2.28 -7.29
C ALA A 117 -6.86 -1.99 -5.97
N ALA A 118 -7.23 -0.72 -5.73
CA ALA A 118 -8.02 -0.34 -4.58
C ALA A 118 -9.43 -0.94 -4.61
N ASP A 119 -10.12 -0.86 -5.75
CA ASP A 119 -11.48 -1.43 -5.93
C ASP A 119 -11.47 -2.95 -5.79
N LEU A 120 -10.52 -3.63 -6.43
CA LEU A 120 -10.45 -5.09 -6.45
C LEU A 120 -9.97 -5.71 -5.13
N LEU A 121 -9.04 -5.06 -4.44
CA LEU A 121 -8.22 -5.68 -3.38
C LEU A 121 -8.05 -4.82 -2.13
N GLY A 122 -8.55 -3.57 -2.12
CA GLY A 122 -8.34 -2.61 -1.05
C GLY A 122 -6.89 -2.11 -0.92
N TRP A 123 -6.06 -2.31 -1.94
CA TRP A 123 -4.66 -1.92 -1.93
C TRP A 123 -4.51 -0.38 -1.86
N PRO A 124 -3.69 0.16 -0.95
CA PRO A 124 -3.27 1.54 -1.00
C PRO A 124 -2.15 1.76 -2.03
N ALA A 125 -1.90 3.02 -2.34
CA ALA A 125 -0.80 3.45 -3.19
C ALA A 125 0.26 4.23 -2.38
N GLU A 126 1.53 3.87 -2.56
CA GLU A 126 2.67 4.57 -1.97
C GLU A 126 3.38 5.43 -3.00
N PHE A 127 3.71 6.66 -2.62
CA PHE A 127 4.38 7.61 -3.49
C PHE A 127 5.77 7.93 -2.95
N TYR A 128 6.78 7.65 -3.78
CA TYR A 128 8.11 8.22 -3.58
C TYR A 128 8.25 9.48 -4.43
N LEU A 129 8.16 10.64 -3.79
CA LEU A 129 8.20 11.98 -4.40
C LEU A 129 8.92 12.98 -3.50
N ASP A 130 9.27 14.13 -4.08
CA ASP A 130 9.65 15.32 -3.34
C ASP A 130 8.39 16.11 -2.99
N SER A 131 8.16 16.40 -1.71
CA SER A 131 6.94 17.05 -1.22
C SER A 131 6.70 18.44 -1.85
N ARG A 132 7.74 19.10 -2.38
CA ARG A 132 7.59 20.37 -3.13
C ARG A 132 6.72 20.24 -4.39
N ARG A 133 6.57 19.01 -4.92
CA ARG A 133 5.73 18.72 -6.08
C ARG A 133 4.28 18.43 -5.71
N LEU A 134 3.94 18.28 -4.43
CA LEU A 134 2.58 17.97 -4.01
C LEU A 134 1.51 18.98 -4.46
N PRO A 135 1.77 20.30 -4.54
CA PRO A 135 0.77 21.23 -5.08
C PRO A 135 0.32 20.90 -6.50
N GLU A 136 1.22 20.36 -7.33
CA GLU A 136 0.91 19.91 -8.70
C GLU A 136 0.29 18.51 -8.72
N LEU A 137 0.80 17.60 -7.88
CA LEU A 137 0.44 16.19 -7.91
C LEU A 137 -0.85 15.86 -7.12
N ALA A 138 -1.19 16.66 -6.11
CA ALA A 138 -2.32 16.41 -5.22
C ALA A 138 -3.65 16.24 -5.97
N PRO A 139 -4.01 17.08 -6.97
CA PRO A 139 -5.23 16.88 -7.76
C PRO A 139 -5.26 15.53 -8.52
N VAL A 140 -4.10 15.06 -8.98
CA VAL A 140 -3.97 13.81 -9.75
C VAL A 140 -4.11 12.59 -8.84
N ILE A 141 -3.54 12.63 -7.64
CA ILE A 141 -3.59 11.51 -6.68
C ILE A 141 -4.85 11.49 -5.81
N ALA A 142 -5.58 12.61 -5.71
CA ALA A 142 -6.79 12.76 -4.90
C ALA A 142 -7.88 11.68 -5.12
N PRO A 143 -8.08 11.12 -6.33
CA PRO A 143 -9.03 10.03 -6.53
C PRO A 143 -8.69 8.74 -5.79
N LEU A 144 -7.42 8.52 -5.42
CA LEU A 144 -6.99 7.30 -4.75
C LEU A 144 -7.48 7.29 -3.29
N PRO A 145 -8.15 6.22 -2.83
CA PRO A 145 -8.81 6.23 -1.52
C PRO A 145 -7.84 6.18 -0.35
N ARG A 146 -6.64 5.62 -0.55
CA ARG A 146 -5.64 5.43 0.51
C ARG A 146 -4.25 5.60 -0.09
N VAL A 147 -3.55 6.62 0.38
CA VAL A 147 -2.21 6.95 -0.11
C VAL A 147 -1.21 7.11 1.03
N SER A 148 0.07 6.88 0.75
CA SER A 148 1.16 7.28 1.63
C SER A 148 2.29 7.96 0.89
N VAL A 149 2.98 8.89 1.55
CA VAL A 149 4.22 9.51 1.04
C VAL A 149 5.44 8.92 1.75
N ASP A 150 6.44 8.49 0.98
CA ASP A 150 7.69 7.94 1.49
C ASP A 150 8.58 9.00 2.15
N HIS A 151 9.40 8.58 3.12
CA HIS A 151 10.52 9.35 3.68
C HIS A 151 10.21 10.78 4.14
N LEU A 152 9.08 10.98 4.82
CA LEU A 152 8.61 12.30 5.27
C LEU A 152 8.49 13.35 4.14
N GLY A 153 8.40 12.91 2.88
CA GLY A 153 8.34 13.81 1.72
C GLY A 153 9.67 14.47 1.33
N LEU A 154 10.80 14.09 1.95
CA LEU A 154 12.17 14.54 1.66
C LEU A 154 12.50 16.02 1.91
N SER A 155 11.60 16.97 1.68
CA SER A 155 11.90 18.41 1.68
C SER A 155 11.18 19.18 2.79
N ALA A 156 11.95 19.99 3.52
CA ALA A 156 11.44 20.95 4.50
C ALA A 156 10.53 22.01 3.86
N GLU A 157 10.88 22.48 2.66
CA GLU A 157 10.08 23.45 1.89
C GLU A 157 8.70 22.88 1.54
N GLY A 158 8.62 21.58 1.20
CA GLY A 158 7.37 20.92 0.86
C GLY A 158 6.55 20.42 2.06
N LEU A 159 7.03 20.57 3.30
CA LEU A 159 6.33 20.10 4.50
C LEU A 159 4.89 20.65 4.61
N PRO A 160 4.60 21.95 4.36
CA PRO A 160 3.22 22.46 4.41
C PRO A 160 2.28 21.71 3.46
N ALA A 161 2.69 21.47 2.21
CA ALA A 161 1.89 20.72 1.24
C ALA A 161 1.69 19.26 1.65
N LEU A 162 2.69 18.65 2.31
CA LEU A 162 2.55 17.33 2.90
C LEU A 162 1.51 17.32 4.03
N LEU A 163 1.49 18.35 4.88
CA LEU A 163 0.51 18.48 5.96
C LEU A 163 -0.92 18.65 5.43
N ASP A 164 -1.11 19.39 4.35
CA ASP A 164 -2.42 19.51 3.67
C ASP A 164 -2.93 18.15 3.17
N LEU A 165 -2.03 17.36 2.57
CA LEU A 165 -2.35 16.01 2.11
C LEU A 165 -2.66 15.06 3.30
N VAL A 166 -1.93 15.18 4.41
CA VAL A 166 -2.20 14.44 5.65
C VAL A 166 -3.56 14.82 6.24
N GLY A 167 -3.94 16.11 6.20
CA GLY A 167 -5.26 16.58 6.59
C GLY A 167 -6.39 15.98 5.75
N SER A 168 -6.07 15.58 4.51
CA SER A 168 -6.97 14.87 3.61
C SER A 168 -6.97 13.34 3.81
N GLY A 169 -6.23 12.83 4.80
CA GLY A 169 -6.20 11.42 5.19
C GLY A 169 -5.00 10.61 4.70
N ALA A 170 -4.03 11.23 4.04
CA ALA A 170 -2.82 10.53 3.62
C ALA A 170 -1.94 10.11 4.80
N ARG A 171 -1.20 9.02 4.59
CA ARG A 171 -0.17 8.56 5.52
C ARG A 171 1.21 9.03 5.11
N VAL A 172 2.15 8.95 6.03
CA VAL A 172 3.55 9.33 5.80
C VAL A 172 4.45 8.29 6.42
N LYS A 173 5.42 7.80 5.65
CA LYS A 173 6.43 6.90 6.18
C LYS A 173 7.52 7.67 6.91
N ALA A 174 7.56 7.53 8.23
CA ALA A 174 8.61 8.03 9.11
C ALA A 174 9.88 7.19 8.93
N THR A 175 10.61 7.47 7.85
CA THR A 175 11.71 6.66 7.33
C THR A 175 12.74 7.56 6.67
N GLY A 176 13.94 7.05 6.37
CA GLY A 176 14.91 7.80 5.55
C GLY A 176 15.33 9.14 6.17
N PHE A 177 15.45 9.22 7.50
CA PHE A 177 15.79 10.43 8.26
C PHE A 177 17.15 11.06 7.90
N GLY A 178 17.92 10.45 7.01
CA GLY A 178 19.17 10.97 6.45
C GLY A 178 19.10 11.41 4.99
N ARG A 179 17.92 11.36 4.34
CA ARG A 179 17.76 11.59 2.88
C ARG A 179 17.42 13.03 2.51
N GLY A 180 16.85 13.79 3.43
CA GLY A 180 16.31 15.13 3.20
C GLY A 180 16.95 16.22 4.07
N ASP A 181 16.37 17.41 4.03
CA ASP A 181 16.80 18.59 4.80
C ASP A 181 15.85 18.93 5.98
N LEU A 182 14.94 18.01 6.31
CA LEU A 182 13.96 18.16 7.38
C LEU A 182 14.60 18.15 8.77
N ASP A 183 14.15 19.05 9.65
CA ASP A 183 14.16 18.78 11.09
C ASP A 183 13.15 17.66 11.38
N VAL A 184 13.67 16.44 11.51
CA VAL A 184 12.87 15.22 11.64
C VAL A 184 11.94 15.29 12.85
N ALA A 185 12.44 15.71 14.02
CA ALA A 185 11.63 15.74 15.23
C ALA A 185 10.47 16.74 15.10
N ARG A 186 10.73 17.90 14.50
CA ARG A 186 9.68 18.89 14.20
C ARG A 186 8.67 18.37 13.18
N ALA A 187 9.12 17.73 12.11
CA ALA A 187 8.24 17.17 11.08
C ALA A 187 7.34 16.07 11.63
N LEU A 188 7.88 15.16 12.45
CA LEU A 188 7.11 14.10 13.11
C LEU A 188 5.97 14.68 13.97
N ARG A 189 6.25 15.68 14.81
CA ARG A 189 5.22 16.34 15.63
C ARG A 189 4.16 16.99 14.76
N ALA A 190 4.57 17.80 13.77
CA ALA A 190 3.63 18.50 12.90
C ALA A 190 2.68 17.54 12.16
N ILE A 191 3.18 16.40 11.66
CA ILE A 191 2.35 15.40 11.00
C ILE A 191 1.38 14.74 11.98
N ALA A 192 1.87 14.37 13.17
CA ALA A 192 1.03 13.75 14.21
C ALA A 192 -0.05 14.69 14.74
N ASP A 193 0.24 15.99 14.85
CA ASP A 193 -0.70 17.03 15.26
C ASP A 193 -1.86 17.19 14.27
N VAL A 194 -1.59 17.04 12.96
CA VAL A 194 -2.64 17.05 11.93
C VAL A 194 -3.45 15.75 11.97
N ASN A 195 -2.79 14.60 12.05
CA ASN A 195 -3.46 13.30 12.09
C ASN A 195 -2.61 12.24 12.83
N PRO A 196 -3.04 11.78 14.02
CA PRO A 196 -2.30 10.76 14.79
C PRO A 196 -2.23 9.39 14.08
N GLY A 197 -3.08 9.13 13.09
CA GLY A 197 -3.05 7.93 12.26
C GLY A 197 -2.10 7.98 11.07
N ALA A 198 -1.43 9.11 10.81
CA ALA A 198 -0.70 9.32 9.57
C ALA A 198 0.69 8.66 9.54
N LEU A 199 1.42 8.67 10.65
CA LEU A 199 2.82 8.21 10.66
C LEU A 199 2.91 6.68 10.67
N MET A 200 3.81 6.14 9.84
CA MET A 200 4.19 4.73 9.81
C MET A 200 5.72 4.63 9.80
N PHE A 201 6.31 4.07 10.84
CA PHE A 201 7.77 3.93 10.94
C PHE A 201 8.28 2.75 10.10
N GLY A 202 9.48 2.90 9.56
CA GLY A 202 10.22 1.84 8.90
C GLY A 202 11.72 2.12 8.93
N THR A 203 12.52 1.08 8.75
CA THR A 203 13.97 1.19 8.82
C THR A 203 14.57 1.76 7.54
N ASP A 204 13.89 1.63 6.40
CA ASP A 204 14.44 1.93 5.07
C ASP A 204 15.79 1.21 4.85
N LEU A 205 15.98 0.02 5.45
CA LEU A 205 17.17 -0.79 5.23
C LEU A 205 17.20 -1.34 3.79
N PRO A 206 18.38 -1.45 3.16
CA PRO A 206 19.71 -1.14 3.69
C PRO A 206 20.13 0.33 3.48
N SER A 207 19.16 1.24 3.31
CA SER A 207 19.34 2.68 3.15
C SER A 207 20.08 3.04 1.86
N THR A 208 19.75 2.35 0.77
CA THR A 208 20.36 2.57 -0.55
C THR A 208 20.26 4.05 -0.94
N ARG A 209 21.41 4.66 -1.28
CA ARG A 209 21.56 6.08 -1.64
C ARG A 209 21.22 7.09 -0.54
N ALA A 210 20.99 6.68 0.71
CA ALA A 210 20.82 7.63 1.79
C ALA A 210 22.20 8.16 2.24
N PRO A 211 22.42 9.50 2.29
CA PRO A 211 23.65 10.08 2.82
C PRO A 211 24.00 9.58 4.23
N ARG A 212 22.98 9.39 5.07
CA ARG A 212 23.10 8.73 6.36
C ARG A 212 22.16 7.52 6.41
N PRO A 213 22.67 6.31 6.69
CA PRO A 213 21.84 5.12 6.82
C PRO A 213 21.04 5.14 8.12
N PHE A 214 20.04 4.26 8.19
CA PHE A 214 19.28 3.99 9.41
C PHE A 214 20.17 3.62 10.59
N ARG A 215 19.81 4.13 11.76
CA ARG A 215 20.41 3.81 13.07
C ARG A 215 19.31 3.54 14.09
N PRO A 216 19.53 2.65 15.09
CA PRO A 216 18.56 2.44 16.17
C PRO A 216 18.15 3.73 16.89
N SER A 217 19.03 4.73 16.99
CA SER A 217 18.72 6.05 17.54
C SER A 217 17.62 6.81 16.77
N ASP A 218 17.29 6.42 15.54
CA ASP A 218 16.14 6.98 14.81
C ASP A 218 14.80 6.56 15.46
N ILE A 219 14.75 5.39 16.11
CA ILE A 219 13.58 4.94 16.89
C ILE A 219 13.46 5.74 18.19
N GLU A 220 14.60 6.02 18.84
CA GLU A 220 14.67 6.86 20.05
C GLU A 220 14.19 8.28 19.74
N LEU A 221 14.71 8.90 18.67
CA LEU A 221 14.28 10.21 18.19
C LEU A 221 12.77 10.26 17.94
N LEU A 222 12.22 9.26 17.25
CA LEU A 222 10.77 9.18 17.01
C LEU A 222 9.98 9.08 18.31
N THR A 223 10.45 8.26 19.26
CA THR A 223 9.79 8.04 20.54
C THR A 223 9.82 9.31 21.40
N GLU A 224 10.93 10.01 21.45
CA GLU A 224 11.08 11.29 22.14
C GLU A 224 10.23 12.40 21.50
N ALA A 225 10.18 12.45 20.17
CA ALA A 225 9.43 13.47 19.45
C ALA A 225 7.91 13.33 19.63
N LEU A 226 7.39 12.10 19.62
CA LEU A 226 5.96 11.80 19.63
C LEU A 226 5.40 11.47 21.02
N GLY A 227 6.24 11.06 21.96
CA GLY A 227 5.80 10.47 23.21
C GLY A 227 5.30 9.03 23.04
N PRO A 228 5.12 8.29 24.15
CA PRO A 228 4.98 6.83 24.13
C PRO A 228 3.73 6.32 23.40
N GLU A 229 2.58 6.98 23.57
CA GLU A 229 1.34 6.52 22.93
C GLU A 229 1.39 6.67 21.41
N GLN A 230 1.78 7.85 20.95
CA GLN A 230 1.82 8.17 19.52
C GLN A 230 2.98 7.46 18.81
N ALA A 231 4.11 7.24 19.50
CA ALA A 231 5.20 6.42 19.00
C ALA A 231 4.77 4.96 18.78
N GLU A 232 4.03 4.36 19.71
CA GLU A 232 3.53 3.00 19.53
C GLU A 232 2.64 2.89 18.27
N ARG A 233 1.77 3.89 18.04
CA ARG A 233 0.89 3.92 16.86
C ARG A 233 1.72 3.94 15.59
N ALA A 234 2.72 4.83 15.53
CA ALA A 234 3.62 4.97 14.39
C ALA A 234 4.49 3.71 14.17
N LEU A 235 4.96 3.07 15.24
CA LEU A 235 5.81 1.87 15.19
C LEU A 235 5.04 0.59 14.87
N SER A 236 3.70 0.60 14.86
CA SER A 236 2.94 -0.65 14.71
C SER A 236 1.54 -0.43 14.15
N ARG A 237 0.60 0.10 14.97
CA ARG A 237 -0.84 0.05 14.68
C ARG A 237 -1.22 0.72 13.38
N ASN A 238 -0.61 1.87 13.08
CA ASN A 238 -0.89 2.59 11.84
C ASN A 238 -0.48 1.72 10.65
N ALA A 239 0.74 1.19 10.59
CA ALA A 239 1.17 0.38 9.45
C ALA A 239 0.30 -0.89 9.26
N LEU A 240 -0.02 -1.59 10.35
CA LEU A 240 -0.87 -2.79 10.30
C LEU A 240 -2.25 -2.49 9.70
N ASP A 241 -2.87 -1.39 10.10
CA ASP A 241 -4.13 -0.91 9.52
C ASP A 241 -3.96 -0.48 8.05
N PHE A 242 -2.85 0.18 7.71
CA PHE A 242 -2.58 0.61 6.33
C PHE A 242 -2.54 -0.57 5.36
N TYR A 243 -1.84 -1.64 5.73
CA TYR A 243 -1.68 -2.81 4.87
C TYR A 243 -2.76 -3.88 5.05
N GLY A 244 -3.74 -3.66 5.94
CA GLY A 244 -4.79 -4.65 6.23
C GLY A 244 -4.23 -5.94 6.84
N VAL A 245 -3.15 -5.84 7.62
CA VAL A 245 -2.55 -6.99 8.32
C VAL A 245 -3.32 -7.22 9.61
N PRO A 246 -3.94 -8.40 9.82
CA PRO A 246 -4.70 -8.68 11.02
C PRO A 246 -3.84 -8.57 12.28
N THR A 247 -4.28 -7.80 13.26
CA THR A 247 -3.72 -7.86 14.62
C THR A 247 -4.30 -9.07 15.35
N PRO A 248 -3.60 -9.68 16.33
CA PRO A 248 -4.17 -10.77 17.14
C PRO A 248 -5.52 -10.43 17.79
N GLN A 249 -5.80 -9.14 18.01
CA GLN A 249 -7.07 -8.63 18.56
C GLN A 249 -8.19 -8.47 17.51
N SER A 250 -7.88 -8.56 16.21
CA SER A 250 -8.83 -8.39 15.10
C SER A 250 -9.52 -9.68 14.65
N ARG A 251 -9.18 -10.84 15.25
CA ARG A 251 -9.95 -12.07 15.02
C ARG A 251 -11.32 -11.91 15.69
N PRO A 252 -12.44 -12.00 14.95
CA PRO A 252 -13.74 -12.10 15.60
C PRO A 252 -13.73 -13.34 16.51
N PRO A 253 -14.31 -13.28 17.72
CA PRO A 253 -14.47 -14.47 18.55
C PRO A 253 -15.24 -15.51 17.74
N GLY A 254 -14.71 -16.74 17.69
CA GLY A 254 -15.10 -17.80 16.75
C GLY A 254 -16.59 -17.82 16.36
N GLY A 255 -16.84 -17.55 15.08
CA GLY A 255 -18.17 -17.65 14.49
C GLY A 255 -18.52 -19.11 14.19
N LEU A 256 -19.56 -19.59 14.85
CA LEU A 256 -20.20 -20.89 14.66
C LEU A 256 -20.54 -21.18 13.19
N THR A 257 -20.50 -22.48 12.85
CA THR A 257 -20.94 -23.11 11.59
C THR A 257 -22.27 -22.57 11.03
N PRO A 258 -22.45 -22.52 9.70
CA PRO A 258 -23.61 -21.89 9.07
C PRO A 258 -24.87 -22.72 9.29
N GLY A 259 -25.74 -22.24 10.19
CA GLY A 259 -26.99 -22.89 10.57
C GLY A 259 -28.16 -21.93 10.53
N LYS A 260 -29.03 -22.13 9.53
CA LYS A 260 -30.44 -21.71 9.44
C LYS A 260 -30.71 -20.25 9.05
N ARG A 261 -31.31 -20.15 7.85
CA ARG A 261 -32.02 -19.00 7.31
C ARG A 261 -33.00 -18.43 8.34
N TRP A 262 -32.96 -17.11 8.53
CA TRP A 262 -34.00 -16.39 9.24
C TRP A 262 -35.29 -16.39 8.41
N ARG A 263 -36.36 -16.92 8.99
CA ARG A 263 -37.74 -16.66 8.54
C ARG A 263 -38.16 -15.33 9.16
N SER A 264 -38.66 -14.43 8.33
CA SER A 264 -39.35 -13.22 8.77
C SER A 264 -40.60 -13.58 9.55
N VAL A 265 -40.78 -12.97 10.72
CA VAL A 265 -42.02 -12.96 11.49
C VAL A 265 -42.66 -11.60 11.25
N THR A 266 -43.78 -11.56 10.55
CA THR A 266 -44.72 -10.42 10.53
C THR A 266 -45.75 -10.60 11.66
N PRO A 267 -46.21 -9.52 12.32
CA PRO A 267 -47.32 -9.60 13.26
C PRO A 267 -48.66 -9.54 12.50
N GLY A 268 -49.62 -10.34 12.98
CA GLY A 268 -50.87 -10.63 12.29
C GLY A 268 -52.01 -9.61 12.47
N GLY A 269 -53.04 -9.78 11.63
CA GLY A 269 -54.39 -9.24 11.74
C GLY A 269 -55.30 -9.90 10.67
N PRO A 270 -56.60 -10.16 10.94
CA PRO A 270 -57.31 -11.32 10.37
C PRO A 270 -58.35 -11.00 9.28
N GLY A 271 -58.67 -12.00 8.44
CA GLY A 271 -59.98 -12.15 7.79
C GLY A 271 -59.98 -12.32 6.25
N GLY A 272 -60.56 -13.42 5.75
CA GLY A 272 -61.08 -13.52 4.37
C GLY A 272 -60.72 -14.81 3.58
N PRO A 273 -61.70 -15.56 3.02
CA PRO A 273 -61.51 -16.92 2.47
C PRO A 273 -61.17 -16.95 0.94
N PRO A 274 -60.95 -18.13 0.32
CA PRO A 274 -59.92 -18.36 -0.71
C PRO A 274 -60.40 -18.22 -2.16
N GLY A 275 -59.46 -17.95 -3.09
CA GLY A 275 -59.73 -17.94 -4.54
C GLY A 275 -58.51 -18.30 -5.39
N SER A 276 -58.65 -19.43 -6.12
CA SER A 276 -58.09 -19.82 -7.45
C SER A 276 -56.67 -19.34 -7.85
N ALA A 277 -55.68 -20.21 -8.04
CA ALA A 277 -55.44 -21.14 -9.16
C ALA A 277 -54.83 -20.52 -10.46
N ALA A 278 -53.83 -21.25 -11.00
CA ALA A 278 -53.23 -21.20 -12.35
C ALA A 278 -52.27 -20.03 -12.65
N ARG A 279 -51.21 -20.13 -13.48
CA ARG A 279 -50.40 -21.20 -14.12
C ARG A 279 -49.14 -20.48 -14.70
N PRO A 280 -48.07 -21.19 -15.09
CA PRO A 280 -46.80 -20.61 -15.55
C PRO A 280 -46.65 -20.53 -17.08
N GLY A 281 -45.73 -19.69 -17.57
CA GLY A 281 -45.23 -19.63 -18.96
C GLY A 281 -44.82 -18.20 -19.32
N ARG A 282 -43.74 -17.87 -20.04
CA ARG A 282 -42.79 -18.60 -20.91
C ARG A 282 -41.52 -17.71 -21.07
N PRO A 283 -40.36 -18.25 -21.49
CA PRO A 283 -39.09 -17.54 -21.66
C PRO A 283 -38.93 -16.98 -23.11
N PRO A 284 -37.79 -16.32 -23.47
CA PRO A 284 -37.72 -15.17 -24.38
C PRO A 284 -37.53 -15.52 -25.87
N VAL A 285 -37.63 -14.51 -26.73
CA VAL A 285 -37.35 -14.56 -28.18
C VAL A 285 -36.21 -13.56 -28.52
N PRO A 286 -35.27 -13.89 -29.43
CA PRO A 286 -33.96 -13.24 -29.54
C PRO A 286 -33.88 -12.10 -30.56
N ALA A 287 -32.74 -11.39 -30.51
CA ALA A 287 -32.35 -10.27 -31.36
C ALA A 287 -32.05 -10.65 -32.82
N PRO A 288 -32.14 -9.69 -33.76
CA PRO A 288 -31.46 -9.78 -35.05
C PRO A 288 -30.15 -8.98 -35.09
N SER A 289 -29.22 -9.57 -35.83
CA SER A 289 -27.82 -9.26 -36.09
C SER A 289 -27.55 -8.04 -36.98
N ALA A 290 -26.33 -7.54 -36.85
CA ALA A 290 -25.67 -6.44 -37.58
C ALA A 290 -25.53 -6.65 -39.10
N PRO A 291 -25.02 -5.62 -39.80
CA PRO A 291 -24.01 -5.86 -40.83
C PRO A 291 -22.75 -5.00 -40.69
N HIS A 292 -21.63 -5.67 -40.97
CA HIS A 292 -20.27 -5.20 -41.26
C HIS A 292 -20.17 -4.02 -42.23
N ARG A 293 -19.18 -3.14 -42.02
CA ARG A 293 -18.29 -2.62 -43.09
C ARG A 293 -16.85 -2.40 -42.61
N SER A 294 -15.95 -2.71 -43.54
CA SER A 294 -14.48 -2.84 -43.53
C SER A 294 -13.67 -1.53 -43.41
N PRO A 295 -12.31 -1.63 -43.25
CA PRO A 295 -11.43 -0.53 -42.86
C PRO A 295 -10.83 0.23 -44.04
N CYS A 296 -10.40 1.48 -43.81
CA CYS A 296 -9.54 2.25 -44.70
C CYS A 296 -8.18 2.52 -44.04
N ALA A 297 -7.16 2.51 -44.87
CA ALA A 297 -5.73 2.59 -44.57
C ALA A 297 -5.20 4.04 -44.53
N ALA A 298 -4.03 4.18 -43.90
CA ALA A 298 -2.89 5.06 -44.17
C ALA A 298 -3.11 6.54 -44.57
N ILE A 299 -2.53 7.44 -43.78
CA ILE A 299 -1.29 8.22 -44.05
C ILE A 299 -0.71 8.61 -42.68
#